data_AF-A0A0D8XM52-F1
#
_entry.id   AF-A0A0D8XM52-F1
#
_cell.length_a   1.000
_cell.length_b   1.000
_cell.length_c   1.000
_cell.angle_alpha   90.00
_cell.angle_beta   90.00
_cell.angle_gamma   90.00
#
_symmetry.space_group_name_H-M   'P 1'
#
loop_
_entity.id
_entity.type
_entity.pdbx_description
1 polymer ?
#
loop_
_entity_poly.entity_id
_entity_poly.type
_entity_poly.pdbx_seq_one_letter_code
_entity_poly.pdbx_strand_id
1 'polypeptide(L)'
;MDAFTWDRYEQLVEMKTSHYTFFQPMEMALLVSDRMDSHNVVRRVAYQIGFLFQSQDDFLDIFGDPQLTGKSGSDIQEGKCTWVSVRAAEKLRGKPEFNNFEAHYGKLDSESVETIRKLLQQVNIPGDFIDFEKKYSDKAHYGKVDSESVETIRKLLQQVNIPRDFIDFEKKYSDKVD
;
A
#
# COMPACT_ATOMS: atom_id res chain seq x y z
N MET A 1 11.35 12.39 -13.40
CA MET A 1 10.00 12.69 -12.88
C MET A 1 8.87 12.11 -13.73
N ASP A 2 9.05 11.96 -15.04
CA ASP A 2 8.05 11.31 -15.91
C ASP A 2 7.79 9.82 -15.61
N ALA A 3 8.66 9.19 -14.82
CA ALA A 3 8.46 7.84 -14.33
C ALA A 3 7.41 7.74 -13.20
N PHE A 4 7.10 8.82 -12.48
CA PHE A 4 6.11 8.79 -11.39
C PHE A 4 4.69 8.92 -11.97
N THR A 5 4.14 7.77 -12.33
CA THR A 5 2.81 7.60 -12.90
C THR A 5 2.10 6.47 -12.17
N TRP A 6 0.77 6.55 -12.08
CA TRP A 6 -0.05 5.51 -11.44
C TRP A 6 0.12 4.16 -12.16
N ASP A 7 0.11 4.13 -13.49
CA ASP A 7 0.31 2.90 -14.27
C ASP A 7 1.61 2.16 -13.91
N ARG A 8 2.72 2.91 -13.80
CA ARG A 8 4.01 2.31 -13.41
C ARG A 8 3.96 1.82 -11.97
N TYR A 9 3.36 2.60 -11.08
CA TYR A 9 3.25 2.20 -9.68
C TYR A 9 2.42 0.93 -9.52
N GLU A 10 1.26 0.84 -10.16
CA GLU A 10 0.41 -0.36 -10.16
C GLU A 10 1.18 -1.60 -10.63
N GLN A 11 1.93 -1.50 -11.75
CA GLN A 11 2.77 -2.59 -12.23
C GLN A 11 3.86 -3.00 -11.24
N LEU A 12 4.51 -2.02 -10.60
CA LEU A 12 5.52 -2.29 -9.57
C LEU A 12 4.92 -3.01 -8.37
N VAL A 13 3.77 -2.55 -7.88
CA VAL A 13 3.09 -3.15 -6.73
C VAL A 13 2.56 -4.56 -7.06
N GLU A 14 2.06 -4.76 -8.27
CA GLU A 14 1.62 -6.07 -8.76
C GLU A 14 2.77 -7.10 -8.67
N MET A 15 3.91 -6.75 -9.26
CA MET A 15 5.07 -7.63 -9.38
C MET A 15 5.85 -7.77 -8.07
N LYS A 16 6.09 -6.64 -7.38
CA LYS A 16 6.93 -6.60 -6.19
C LYS A 16 6.23 -7.20 -4.99
N THR A 17 4.90 -7.06 -4.85
CA THR A 17 4.22 -7.30 -3.57
C THR A 17 2.96 -8.14 -3.72
N SER A 18 2.07 -7.78 -4.62
CA SER A 18 0.76 -8.43 -4.73
C SER A 18 0.86 -9.91 -5.09
N HIS A 19 1.73 -10.24 -6.05
CA HIS A 19 1.86 -11.61 -6.53
C HIS A 19 2.45 -12.55 -5.48
N TYR A 20 3.65 -12.25 -4.97
CA TYR A 20 4.37 -13.18 -4.10
C TYR A 20 3.88 -13.16 -2.64
N THR A 21 3.46 -12.00 -2.12
CA THR A 21 3.05 -11.86 -0.71
C THR A 21 1.63 -12.36 -0.46
N PHE A 22 0.72 -12.11 -1.40
CA PHE A 22 -0.70 -12.37 -1.19
C PHE A 22 -1.21 -13.48 -2.11
N PHE A 23 -1.05 -13.32 -3.42
CA PHE A 23 -1.69 -14.24 -4.36
C PHE A 23 -1.10 -15.63 -4.31
N GLN A 24 0.22 -15.77 -4.35
CA GLN A 24 0.88 -17.06 -4.46
C GLN A 24 0.66 -17.96 -3.22
N PRO A 25 0.72 -17.46 -1.97
CA PRO A 25 0.31 -18.23 -0.80
C PRO A 25 -1.15 -18.68 -0.84
N MET A 26 -2.06 -17.81 -1.30
CA MET A 26 -3.48 -18.16 -1.43
C MET A 26 -3.71 -19.17 -2.56
N GLU A 27 -2.99 -19.07 -3.68
CA GLU A 27 -3.03 -20.02 -4.79
C GLU A 27 -2.57 -21.41 -4.34
N MET A 28 -1.50 -21.49 -3.53
CA MET A 28 -1.08 -22.77 -2.92
C MET A 28 -2.18 -23.36 -2.03
N ALA A 29 -2.87 -22.53 -1.24
CA ALA A 29 -3.98 -22.99 -0.42
C ALA A 29 -5.16 -23.51 -1.25
N LEU A 30 -5.48 -22.85 -2.37
CA LEU A 30 -6.50 -23.33 -3.31
C LEU A 30 -6.12 -24.67 -3.93
N LEU A 31 -4.85 -24.85 -4.30
CA LEU A 31 -4.35 -26.10 -4.87
C LEU A 31 -4.45 -27.27 -3.88
N VAL A 32 -4.04 -27.06 -2.62
CA VAL A 32 -4.08 -28.11 -1.58
C VAL A 32 -5.50 -28.43 -1.12
N SER A 33 -6.43 -27.47 -1.23
CA SER A 33 -7.83 -27.65 -0.84
C SER A 33 -8.74 -28.15 -1.97
N ASP A 34 -8.20 -28.35 -3.18
CA ASP A 34 -8.97 -28.69 -4.39
C ASP A 34 -10.07 -27.64 -4.71
N ARG A 35 -9.74 -26.36 -4.55
CA ARG A 35 -10.66 -25.21 -4.70
C ARG A 35 -10.26 -24.25 -5.83
N MET A 36 -9.68 -24.79 -6.90
CA MET A 36 -9.25 -23.99 -8.05
C MET A 36 -10.41 -23.31 -8.79
N ASP A 37 -11.67 -23.70 -8.52
CA ASP A 37 -12.88 -22.97 -8.93
C ASP A 37 -12.87 -21.50 -8.49
N SER A 38 -12.23 -21.20 -7.35
CA SER A 38 -12.16 -19.86 -6.75
C SER A 38 -10.92 -19.05 -7.18
N HIS A 39 -10.10 -19.55 -8.10
CA HIS A 39 -8.79 -18.98 -8.45
C HIS A 39 -8.86 -17.52 -8.92
N ASN A 40 -9.71 -17.21 -9.89
CA ASN A 40 -9.83 -15.85 -10.45
C ASN A 40 -10.31 -14.83 -9.42
N VAL A 41 -11.18 -15.26 -8.51
CA VAL A 41 -11.69 -14.45 -7.41
C VAL A 41 -10.57 -14.14 -6.42
N VAL A 42 -9.86 -15.18 -5.97
CA VAL A 42 -8.75 -15.05 -5.03
C VAL A 42 -7.64 -14.20 -5.61
N ARG A 43 -7.30 -14.36 -6.90
CA ARG A 43 -6.32 -13.52 -7.59
C ARG A 43 -6.70 -12.05 -7.51
N ARG A 44 -7.95 -11.72 -7.83
CA ARG A 44 -8.44 -10.33 -7.81
C ARG A 44 -8.34 -9.72 -6.40
N VAL A 45 -8.78 -10.47 -5.39
CA VAL A 45 -8.75 -10.01 -3.98
C VAL A 45 -7.31 -9.84 -3.50
N ALA A 46 -6.46 -10.83 -3.73
CA ALA A 46 -5.07 -10.79 -3.32
C ALA A 46 -4.32 -9.58 -3.90
N TYR A 47 -4.62 -9.23 -5.16
CA TYR A 47 -4.00 -8.08 -5.81
C TYR A 47 -4.51 -6.74 -5.27
N GLN A 48 -5.79 -6.65 -4.92
CA GLN A 48 -6.33 -5.45 -4.26
C GLN A 48 -5.73 -5.26 -2.85
N ILE A 49 -5.63 -6.34 -2.08
CA ILE A 49 -4.99 -6.31 -0.75
C ILE A 49 -3.51 -5.92 -0.90
N GLY A 50 -2.81 -6.52 -1.86
CA GLY A 50 -1.41 -6.21 -2.14
C GLY A 50 -1.18 -4.75 -2.51
N PHE A 51 -2.11 -4.16 -3.28
CA PHE A 51 -2.07 -2.75 -3.63
C PHE A 51 -2.21 -1.83 -2.40
N LEU A 52 -3.22 -2.09 -1.56
CA LEU A 52 -3.41 -1.33 -0.32
C LEU A 52 -2.21 -1.48 0.63
N PHE A 53 -1.73 -2.72 0.80
CA PHE A 53 -0.60 -3.02 1.69
C PHE A 53 0.68 -2.29 1.27
N GLN A 54 1.03 -2.30 -0.02
CA GLN A 54 2.21 -1.55 -0.48
C GLN A 54 2.00 -0.05 -0.37
N SER A 55 0.78 0.45 -0.62
CA SER A 55 0.45 1.87 -0.46
C SER A 55 0.64 2.32 1.01
N GLN A 56 0.25 1.48 1.97
CA GLN A 56 0.50 1.70 3.41
C GLN A 56 1.98 1.64 3.76
N ASP A 57 2.73 0.64 3.27
CA ASP A 57 4.18 0.51 3.49
C ASP A 57 4.93 1.75 2.98
N ASP A 58 4.58 2.24 1.79
CA ASP A 58 5.15 3.46 1.18
C ASP A 58 4.82 4.72 2.01
N PHE A 59 3.61 4.81 2.56
CA PHE A 59 3.20 5.91 3.41
C PHE A 59 3.96 5.90 4.74
N LEU A 60 4.03 4.73 5.39
CA LEU A 60 4.73 4.54 6.65
C LEU A 60 6.24 4.70 6.52
N ASP A 61 6.82 4.43 5.35
CA ASP A 61 8.25 4.70 5.11
C ASP A 61 8.57 6.19 5.31
N ILE A 62 7.68 7.10 4.93
CA ILE A 62 7.92 8.54 4.99
C ILE A 62 7.40 9.18 6.28
N PHE A 63 6.21 8.76 6.72
CA PHE A 63 5.47 9.41 7.80
C PHE A 63 5.33 8.56 9.08
N GLY A 64 5.73 7.29 9.03
CA GLY A 64 5.67 6.39 10.18
C GLY A 64 6.73 6.71 11.22
N ASP A 65 6.43 6.38 12.49
CA ASP A 65 7.41 6.44 13.58
C ASP A 65 8.42 5.27 13.43
N PRO A 66 9.73 5.53 13.30
CA PRO A 66 10.75 4.49 13.21
C PRO A 66 10.74 3.49 14.38
N GLN A 67 10.29 3.89 15.57
CA GLN A 67 10.18 2.99 16.72
C GLN A 67 9.06 1.95 16.54
N LEU A 68 8.02 2.29 15.78
CA LEU A 68 6.89 1.41 15.51
C LEU A 68 7.11 0.60 14.21
N THR A 69 7.64 1.23 13.18
CA THR A 69 7.91 0.58 11.88
C THR A 69 9.15 -0.32 11.93
N GLY A 70 10.05 -0.10 12.89
CA GLY A 70 11.31 -0.85 13.01
C GLY A 70 12.32 -0.54 11.92
N LYS A 71 12.05 0.44 11.05
CA LYS A 71 12.92 0.85 9.94
C LYS A 71 12.97 2.37 9.83
N SER A 72 14.15 2.88 9.47
CA SER A 72 14.29 4.26 9.03
C SER A 72 13.90 4.33 7.56
N GLY A 73 12.94 5.20 7.22
CA GLY A 73 12.51 5.42 5.86
C GLY A 73 13.63 5.81 4.91
N SER A 74 13.60 5.27 3.69
CA SER A 74 14.63 5.45 2.67
C SER A 74 14.08 5.90 1.32
N ASP A 75 12.76 5.84 1.11
CA ASP A 75 12.17 5.94 -0.22
C ASP A 75 12.39 7.31 -0.88
N ILE A 76 12.44 8.38 -0.08
CA ILE A 76 12.79 9.73 -0.58
C ILE A 76 14.22 9.78 -1.09
N GLN A 77 15.18 9.23 -0.34
CA GLN A 77 16.60 9.29 -0.68
C GLN A 77 16.91 8.42 -1.90
N GLU A 78 16.24 7.28 -2.01
CA GLU A 78 16.38 6.36 -3.13
C GLU A 78 15.60 6.80 -4.37
N GLY A 79 14.75 7.83 -4.25
CA GLY A 79 13.99 8.38 -5.37
C GLY A 79 12.97 7.39 -5.93
N LYS A 80 12.39 6.56 -5.08
CA LYS A 80 11.51 5.46 -5.50
C LYS A 80 10.18 5.95 -6.08
N CYS A 81 9.63 5.14 -6.98
CA CYS A 81 8.26 5.28 -7.44
C CYS A 81 7.34 4.60 -6.42
N THR A 82 6.75 5.41 -5.54
CA THR A 82 5.88 5.00 -4.43
C THR A 82 4.53 5.67 -4.55
N TRP A 83 3.54 5.22 -3.76
CA TRP A 83 2.24 5.90 -3.70
C TRP A 83 2.40 7.40 -3.42
N VAL A 84 3.27 7.72 -2.46
CA VAL A 84 3.54 9.11 -2.03
C VAL A 84 4.17 9.94 -3.15
N SER A 85 5.16 9.41 -3.87
CA SER A 85 5.83 10.17 -4.93
C SER A 85 4.95 10.37 -6.17
N VAL A 86 4.14 9.37 -6.53
CA VAL A 86 3.16 9.50 -7.62
C VAL A 86 2.07 10.51 -7.26
N ARG A 87 1.50 10.41 -6.04
CA ARG A 87 0.47 11.36 -5.58
C ARG A 87 1.01 12.79 -5.49
N ALA A 88 2.23 12.97 -4.98
CA ALA A 88 2.89 14.26 -4.93
C ALA A 88 3.12 14.83 -6.32
N ALA A 89 3.64 14.04 -7.25
CA ALA A 89 3.86 14.45 -8.63
C ALA A 89 2.55 14.86 -9.32
N GLU A 90 1.48 14.08 -9.17
CA GLU A 90 0.14 14.41 -9.69
C GLU A 90 -0.34 15.78 -9.17
N LYS A 91 -0.17 16.04 -7.87
CA LYS A 91 -0.66 17.25 -7.22
C LYS A 91 0.17 18.49 -7.52
N LEU A 92 1.46 18.31 -7.80
CA LEU A 92 2.43 19.38 -8.00
C LEU A 92 2.67 19.73 -9.46
N ARG A 93 2.50 18.80 -10.41
CA ARG A 93 2.75 19.06 -11.84
C ARG A 93 2.04 20.35 -12.30
N GLY A 94 2.80 21.22 -12.95
CA GLY A 94 2.32 22.53 -13.41
C GLY A 94 2.34 23.66 -12.36
N LYS A 95 2.81 23.39 -11.14
CA LYS A 95 2.97 24.39 -10.07
C LYS A 95 4.45 24.70 -9.79
N PRO A 96 4.80 25.91 -9.33
CA PRO A 96 6.19 26.29 -9.02
C PRO A 96 6.87 25.37 -8.01
N GLU A 97 6.13 24.83 -7.04
CA GLU A 97 6.62 23.94 -6.00
C GLU A 97 7.11 22.59 -6.57
N PHE A 98 6.69 22.22 -7.78
CA PHE A 98 7.20 21.03 -8.46
C PHE A 98 8.72 21.10 -8.65
N ASN A 99 9.28 22.27 -8.94
CA ASN A 99 10.73 22.42 -9.11
C ASN A 99 11.52 22.01 -7.86
N ASN A 100 10.97 22.28 -6.66
CA ASN A 100 11.58 21.85 -5.40
C ASN A 100 11.50 20.33 -5.24
N PHE A 101 10.37 19.74 -5.64
CA PHE A 101 10.23 18.28 -5.67
C PHE A 101 11.26 17.65 -6.62
N GLU A 102 11.43 18.19 -7.83
CA GLU A 102 12.41 17.70 -8.81
C GLU A 102 13.86 17.84 -8.35
N ALA A 103 14.19 18.94 -7.68
CA ALA A 103 15.55 19.22 -7.23
C ALA A 103 16.02 18.31 -6.08
N HIS A 104 15.11 17.96 -5.17
CA HIS A 104 15.46 17.33 -3.88
C HIS A 104 15.05 15.85 -3.75
N TYR A 105 14.07 15.36 -4.51
CA TYR A 105 13.66 13.96 -4.43
C TYR A 105 14.71 13.03 -5.06
N GLY A 106 15.09 11.95 -4.38
CA GLY A 106 16.19 11.05 -4.80
C GLY A 106 17.59 11.55 -4.46
N LYS A 107 17.71 12.48 -3.50
CA LYS A 107 18.99 12.96 -2.98
C LYS A 107 19.29 12.34 -1.61
N LEU A 108 20.54 11.97 -1.39
CA LEU A 108 20.97 11.28 -0.18
C LEU A 108 21.12 12.21 1.03
N ASP A 109 21.32 13.52 0.81
CA ASP A 109 21.53 14.48 1.89
C ASP A 109 20.27 14.73 2.70
N SER A 110 20.44 14.90 4.02
CA SER A 110 19.35 15.07 4.96
C SER A 110 18.55 16.36 4.76
N GLU A 111 19.18 17.40 4.20
CA GLU A 111 18.53 18.68 3.90
C GLU A 111 17.48 18.52 2.80
N SER A 112 17.81 17.81 1.73
CA SER A 112 16.88 17.48 0.65
C SER A 112 15.74 16.59 1.14
N VAL A 113 16.03 15.59 1.97
CA VAL A 113 15.00 14.72 2.57
C VAL A 113 14.01 15.53 3.41
N GLU A 114 14.52 16.42 4.25
CA GLU A 114 13.68 17.26 5.11
C GLU A 114 12.88 18.28 4.30
N THR A 115 13.46 18.83 3.23
CA THR A 115 12.77 19.72 2.29
C THR A 115 11.59 19.00 1.62
N ILE A 116 11.79 17.77 1.15
CA ILE A 116 10.72 16.96 0.58
C ILE A 116 9.67 16.64 1.64
N ARG A 117 10.06 16.21 2.85
CA ARG A 117 9.10 15.87 3.92
C ARG A 117 8.19 17.06 4.24
N LYS A 118 8.76 18.26 4.37
CA LYS A 118 8.00 19.50 4.56
C LYS A 118 7.07 19.81 3.39
N LEU A 119 7.56 19.67 2.16
CA LEU A 119 6.73 19.88 0.96
C LEU A 119 5.53 18.93 0.91
N LEU A 120 5.74 17.64 1.20
CA LEU A 120 4.68 16.63 1.22
C LEU A 120 3.62 16.92 2.30
N GLN A 121 4.04 17.44 3.46
CA GLN A 121 3.13 17.91 4.50
C GLN A 121 2.36 19.16 4.06
N GLN A 122 3.04 20.15 3.48
CA GLN A 122 2.43 21.39 3.00
C GLN A 122 1.35 21.15 1.95
N VAL A 123 1.58 20.22 1.03
CA VAL A 123 0.56 19.85 0.04
C VAL A 123 -0.43 18.80 0.55
N ASN A 124 -0.41 18.47 1.84
CA ASN A 124 -1.33 17.55 2.50
C ASN A 124 -1.41 16.15 1.85
N ILE A 125 -0.26 15.54 1.56
CA ILE A 125 -0.22 14.13 1.15
C ILE A 125 -0.76 13.18 2.25
N PRO A 126 -0.51 13.42 3.56
CA PRO A 126 -1.10 12.59 4.60
C PRO A 126 -2.64 12.55 4.58
N GLY A 127 -3.29 13.70 4.39
CA GLY A 127 -4.75 13.74 4.24
C GLY A 127 -5.23 12.99 3.00
N ASP A 128 -4.53 13.15 1.86
CA ASP A 128 -4.85 12.41 0.64
C ASP A 128 -4.75 10.89 0.85
N PHE A 129 -3.78 10.42 1.64
CA PHE A 129 -3.62 9.00 1.95
C PHE A 129 -4.76 8.47 2.82
N ILE A 130 -5.15 9.18 3.86
CA ILE A 130 -6.29 8.81 4.73
C ILE A 130 -7.57 8.70 3.91
N ASP A 131 -7.81 9.67 3.01
CA ASP A 131 -8.97 9.65 2.11
C ASP A 131 -8.92 8.48 1.13
N PHE A 132 -7.74 8.17 0.59
CA PHE A 132 -7.52 7.02 -0.27
C PHE A 132 -7.80 5.71 0.49
N GLU A 133 -7.19 5.51 1.66
CA GLU A 133 -7.32 4.30 2.46
C GLU A 133 -8.78 4.05 2.84
N LYS A 134 -9.50 5.10 3.27
CA LYS A 134 -10.93 5.00 3.57
C LYS A 134 -11.73 4.59 2.34
N LYS A 135 -11.54 5.27 1.20
CA LYS A 135 -12.27 4.96 -0.05
C LYS A 135 -11.93 3.57 -0.58
N TYR A 136 -10.68 3.14 -0.44
CA TYR A 136 -10.22 1.83 -0.88
C TYR A 136 -10.73 0.71 0.03
N SER A 137 -10.85 0.99 1.33
CA SER A 137 -11.35 0.06 2.33
C SER A 137 -12.88 -0.02 2.38
N ASP A 138 -13.57 1.00 1.89
CA ASP A 138 -15.03 1.00 1.81
C ASP A 138 -15.54 -0.15 0.93
N LYS A 139 -16.63 -0.78 1.38
CA LYS A 139 -17.27 -1.94 0.72
C LYS A 139 -17.62 -1.70 -0.76
N ALA A 140 -17.68 -0.45 -1.23
CA ALA A 140 -17.94 -0.11 -2.63
C ALA A 140 -16.74 -0.36 -3.55
N HIS A 141 -15.50 -0.28 -3.05
CA HIS A 141 -14.29 -0.57 -3.83
C HIS A 141 -13.96 -2.07 -3.85
N TYR A 142 -14.16 -2.75 -2.72
CA TYR A 142 -14.33 -4.21 -2.65
C TYR A 142 -15.61 -4.69 -3.35
N GLY A 143 -16.51 -3.79 -3.75
CA GLY A 143 -17.80 -4.09 -4.39
C GLY A 143 -17.71 -4.72 -5.80
N LYS A 144 -16.50 -5.02 -6.28
CA LYS A 144 -16.25 -5.89 -7.46
C LYS A 144 -15.77 -7.29 -7.10
N VAL A 145 -15.49 -7.54 -5.83
CA VAL A 145 -15.41 -8.87 -5.24
C VAL A 145 -16.85 -9.15 -4.83
N ASP A 146 -17.54 -10.01 -5.56
CA ASP A 146 -18.94 -10.30 -5.20
C ASP A 146 -19.02 -10.77 -3.74
N SER A 147 -20.17 -10.56 -3.09
CA SER A 147 -20.33 -10.97 -1.68
C SER A 147 -20.04 -12.46 -1.46
N GLU A 148 -20.22 -13.27 -2.49
CA GLU A 148 -19.97 -14.71 -2.50
C GLU A 148 -18.47 -15.03 -2.41
N SER A 149 -17.63 -14.20 -3.03
CA SER A 149 -16.17 -14.25 -3.03
C SER A 149 -15.57 -13.89 -1.67
N VAL A 150 -16.09 -12.83 -1.03
CA VAL A 150 -15.72 -12.47 0.35
C VAL A 150 -16.13 -13.57 1.32
N GLU A 151 -17.34 -14.12 1.13
CA GLU A 151 -17.84 -15.22 1.96
C GLU A 151 -17.06 -16.52 1.70
N THR A 152 -16.59 -16.75 0.48
CA THR A 152 -15.75 -17.91 0.12
C THR A 152 -14.38 -17.79 0.75
N ILE A 153 -13.75 -16.63 0.68
CA ILE A 153 -12.47 -16.39 1.37
C ILE A 153 -12.65 -16.51 2.88
N ARG A 154 -13.71 -15.94 3.46
CA ARG A 154 -14.02 -16.08 4.90
C ARG A 154 -14.20 -17.55 5.29
N LYS A 155 -14.94 -18.34 4.50
CA LYS A 155 -15.12 -19.77 4.73
C LYS A 155 -13.82 -20.55 4.59
N LEU A 156 -12.99 -20.24 3.59
CA LEU A 156 -11.67 -20.85 3.41
C LEU A 156 -10.76 -20.53 4.61
N LEU A 157 -10.72 -19.27 5.06
CA LEU A 157 -9.95 -18.86 6.24
C LEU A 157 -10.45 -19.48 7.54
N GLN A 158 -11.74 -19.85 7.64
CA GLN A 158 -12.30 -20.58 8.78
C GLN A 158 -12.00 -22.09 8.72
N GLN A 159 -11.77 -22.65 7.53
CA GLN A 159 -11.42 -24.06 7.31
C GLN A 159 -9.94 -24.33 7.51
N VAL A 160 -9.10 -23.35 7.18
CA VAL A 160 -7.68 -23.36 7.57
C VAL A 160 -7.63 -22.98 9.05
N ASN A 161 -7.10 -23.85 9.91
CA ASN A 161 -6.97 -23.60 11.36
C ASN A 161 -5.86 -22.56 11.62
N ILE A 162 -5.99 -21.37 11.06
CA ILE A 162 -5.05 -20.26 11.25
C ILE A 162 -5.16 -19.83 12.71
N PRO A 163 -4.06 -19.85 13.48
CA PRO A 163 -4.08 -19.40 14.87
C PRO A 163 -4.69 -18.00 14.97
N ARG A 164 -5.65 -17.82 15.88
CA ARG A 164 -6.37 -16.54 16.08
C ARG A 164 -5.43 -15.35 16.30
N ASP A 165 -4.22 -15.62 16.78
CA ASP A 165 -3.15 -14.66 17.04
C ASP A 165 -2.71 -13.87 15.79
N PHE A 166 -2.97 -14.36 14.58
CA PHE A 166 -2.69 -13.64 13.33
C PHE A 166 -3.73 -12.57 12.99
N ILE A 167 -4.97 -12.71 13.47
CA ILE A 167 -6.08 -11.78 13.21
C ILE A 167 -6.04 -10.60 14.20
N ASP A 168 -5.50 -10.80 15.40
CA ASP A 168 -5.43 -9.76 16.45
C ASP A 168 -4.24 -8.79 16.30
N PHE A 169 -3.44 -8.90 15.23
CA PHE A 169 -2.31 -7.99 14.99
C PHE A 169 -2.77 -6.55 14.74
N GLU A 170 -3.90 -6.33 14.06
CA GLU A 170 -4.48 -4.99 13.81
C GLU A 170 -5.06 -4.35 15.07
N LYS A 171 -5.67 -5.14 15.96
CA LYS A 171 -6.24 -4.63 17.23
C LYS A 171 -5.17 -4.02 18.14
N LYS A 172 -3.97 -4.61 18.14
CA LYS A 172 -2.85 -4.14 18.95
C LYS A 172 -2.31 -2.77 18.53
N TYR A 173 -2.67 -2.30 17.34
CA TYR A 173 -2.28 -0.98 16.80
C TYR A 173 -3.35 0.11 17.01
N SER A 174 -4.63 -0.25 17.08
CA SER A 174 -5.73 0.72 17.32
C SER A 174 -5.72 1.31 18.73
N ASP A 175 -5.24 0.57 19.73
CA ASP A 175 -5.31 0.97 21.15
C ASP A 175 -4.11 1.83 21.62
N LYS A 176 -3.25 2.29 20.69
CA LYS A 176 -2.06 3.08 21.01
C LYS A 176 -2.04 4.48 20.39
N VAL A 177 -3.14 4.88 19.75
CA VAL A 177 -3.35 6.24 19.23
C VAL A 177 -4.43 6.90 20.06
N ASP A 178 -4.11 7.19 21.32
CA ASP A 178 -4.78 8.16 22.20
C ASP A 178 -3.70 8.91 23.00
#